data_AF-A0AA41XMR9-F1
#
_entry.id   AF-A0AA41XMR9-F1
#
_cell.length_a   1.000
_cell.length_b   1.000
_cell.length_c   1.000
_cell.angle_alpha   90.00
_cell.angle_beta   90.00
_cell.angle_gamma   90.00
#
_symmetry.space_group_name_H-M   'P 1'
#
loop_
_entity.id
_entity.type
_entity.pdbx_description
1 polymer ?
#
loop_
_entity_poly.entity_id
_entity_poly.type
_entity_poly.pdbx_seq_one_letter_code
_entity_poly.pdbx_strand_id
1 'polypeptide(L)'
;MPAKCRVILLGDHDTVLGHRDDLSALAARYACTVAEAFSFAPGEAVSHDDLTEMPAVVSALARAIAGRMHIWAPFAGPDLGREQHWRRLSLVLQRHGLNLRVGRELEPCPVAGAYSEVDLALRREVQAVDELDSAALAAAGAESLSRDIELALAAAAGAAPVGPAERRTPTGAGVRTEGVMPPPLPAPTAPWAQRQPELKRYVRWLVDGCGVTHVATARVLNSAGQRTQKGRPWRPTTVSALLNGTGGSR
;
A
#
# COMPACT_ATOMS: atom_id res chain seq x y z
N MET A 1 26.64 1.98 2.74
CA MET A 1 25.26 1.79 3.24
C MET A 1 24.31 2.12 2.09
N PRO A 2 23.31 1.29 1.76
CA PRO A 2 22.32 1.65 0.75
C PRO A 2 21.56 2.89 1.20
N ALA A 3 21.26 3.80 0.27
CA ALA A 3 20.47 4.98 0.55
C ALA A 3 19.10 4.57 1.09
N LYS A 4 18.68 5.18 2.20
CA LYS A 4 17.37 4.96 2.84
C LYS A 4 16.24 5.69 2.10
N CYS A 5 16.57 6.67 1.26
CA CYS A 5 15.60 7.53 0.59
C CYS A 5 16.14 8.00 -0.78
N ARG A 6 15.24 8.18 -1.75
CA ARG A 6 15.53 8.74 -3.07
C ARG A 6 14.75 10.03 -3.24
N VAL A 7 15.43 11.07 -3.72
CA VAL A 7 14.84 12.40 -3.91
C VAL A 7 15.05 12.90 -5.33
N ILE A 8 14.12 13.71 -5.81
CA ILE A 8 14.30 14.54 -7.00
C ILE A 8 14.77 15.92 -6.55
N LEU A 9 15.90 16.39 -7.06
CA LEU A 9 16.37 17.74 -6.81
C LEU A 9 15.61 18.73 -7.69
N LEU A 10 15.11 19.81 -7.09
CA LEU A 10 14.41 20.89 -7.77
C LEU A 10 14.95 22.23 -7.28
N GLY A 11 15.26 23.14 -8.21
CA GLY A 11 15.74 24.48 -7.94
C GLY A 11 16.04 25.22 -9.24
N ASP A 12 16.56 26.43 -9.16
CA ASP A 12 16.98 27.12 -10.37
C ASP A 12 18.27 26.52 -10.98
N HIS A 13 18.72 27.06 -12.11
CA HIS A 13 19.94 26.59 -12.77
C HIS A 13 21.20 26.73 -11.90
N ASP A 14 21.29 27.78 -11.08
CA ASP A 14 22.46 27.97 -10.21
C ASP A 14 22.50 26.89 -9.13
N THR A 15 21.37 26.66 -8.46
CA THR A 15 21.21 25.59 -7.47
C THR A 15 21.50 24.21 -8.07
N VAL A 16 20.86 23.87 -9.19
CA VAL A 16 20.85 22.49 -9.70
C VAL A 16 22.07 22.17 -10.55
N LEU A 17 22.54 23.11 -11.37
CA LEU A 17 23.67 22.90 -12.27
C LEU A 17 24.98 23.38 -11.64
N GLY A 18 24.96 24.50 -10.92
CA GLY A 18 26.14 25.08 -10.27
C GLY A 18 26.60 24.30 -9.04
N HIS A 19 25.68 23.71 -8.27
CA HIS A 19 25.98 23.04 -6.99
C HIS A 19 25.63 21.55 -6.96
N ARG A 20 25.52 20.90 -8.12
CA ARG A 20 25.06 19.51 -8.23
C ARG A 20 25.86 18.52 -7.38
N ASP A 21 27.18 18.60 -7.44
CA ASP A 21 28.07 17.65 -6.77
C ASP A 21 28.02 17.84 -5.24
N ASP A 22 28.04 19.10 -4.80
CA ASP A 22 27.90 19.45 -3.39
C ASP A 22 26.55 19.00 -2.80
N LEU A 23 25.46 19.22 -3.56
CA LEU A 23 24.12 18.78 -3.15
C LEU A 23 23.98 17.25 -3.16
N SER A 24 24.64 16.56 -4.08
CA SER A 24 24.68 15.10 -4.09
C SER A 24 25.43 14.55 -2.88
N ALA A 25 26.58 15.15 -2.54
CA ALA A 25 27.34 14.82 -1.33
C ALA A 25 26.53 15.12 -0.06
N LEU A 26 25.80 16.24 -0.04
CA LEU A 26 24.93 16.62 1.06
C LEU A 26 23.78 15.62 1.24
N ALA A 27 23.08 15.23 0.17
CA ALA A 27 22.04 14.21 0.23
C ALA A 27 22.59 12.88 0.78
N ALA A 28 23.79 12.48 0.37
CA ALA A 28 24.43 11.26 0.85
C ALA A 28 24.69 11.28 2.37
N ARG A 29 25.00 12.45 2.96
CA ARG A 29 25.15 12.61 4.43
C ARG A 29 23.87 12.28 5.19
N TYR A 30 22.71 12.50 4.58
CA TYR A 30 21.39 12.16 5.13
C TYR A 30 20.87 10.79 4.65
N ALA A 31 21.77 9.92 4.16
CA ALA A 31 21.43 8.63 3.57
C ALA A 31 20.37 8.73 2.44
N CYS A 32 20.36 9.85 1.73
CA CYS A 32 19.52 10.08 0.55
C CYS A 32 20.38 10.03 -0.72
N THR A 33 19.73 9.75 -1.86
CA THR A 33 20.37 9.89 -3.18
C THR A 33 19.51 10.75 -4.08
N VAL A 34 20.14 11.70 -4.75
CA VAL A 34 19.50 12.49 -5.82
C VAL A 34 19.34 11.56 -7.03
N ALA A 35 18.11 11.17 -7.32
CA ALA A 35 17.80 10.27 -8.43
C ALA A 35 17.80 11.01 -9.76
N GLU A 36 17.13 12.17 -9.78
CA GLU A 36 16.97 13.04 -10.95
C GLU A 36 16.97 14.49 -10.48
N ALA A 37 17.24 15.41 -11.39
CA ALA A 37 17.26 16.84 -11.09
C ALA A 37 16.55 17.61 -12.21
N PHE A 38 15.71 18.55 -11.81
CA PHE A 38 14.98 19.44 -12.71
C PHE A 38 15.28 20.87 -12.34
N SER A 39 15.52 21.71 -13.34
CA SER A 39 15.85 23.11 -13.12
C SER A 39 15.15 24.04 -14.07
N PHE A 40 15.01 25.28 -13.63
CA PHE A 40 14.38 26.39 -14.33
C PHE A 40 15.27 27.63 -14.25
N ALA A 41 14.99 28.66 -15.04
CA ALA A 41 15.82 29.85 -15.09
C ALA A 41 15.75 30.62 -13.75
N PRO A 42 16.84 31.28 -13.33
CA PRO A 42 16.84 32.10 -12.12
C PRO A 42 15.72 33.15 -12.16
N GLY A 43 14.91 33.21 -11.10
CA GLY A 43 13.78 34.13 -11.00
C GLY A 43 12.52 33.72 -11.78
N GLU A 44 12.56 32.66 -12.60
CA GLU A 44 11.40 32.20 -13.40
C GLU A 44 10.19 31.89 -12.52
N ALA A 45 10.41 31.27 -11.36
CA ALA A 45 9.35 30.97 -10.41
C ALA A 45 8.68 32.21 -9.82
N VAL A 46 9.37 33.35 -9.75
CA VAL A 46 8.80 34.61 -9.25
C VAL A 46 7.95 35.30 -10.31
N SER A 47 8.29 35.08 -11.58
CA SER A 47 7.62 35.65 -12.75
C SER A 47 6.31 34.96 -13.13
N HIS A 48 6.03 33.77 -12.59
CA HIS A 48 4.78 33.03 -12.83
C HIS A 48 3.97 32.96 -11.53
N ASP A 49 2.67 33.24 -11.61
CA ASP A 49 1.74 33.06 -10.47
C ASP A 49 1.24 31.61 -10.35
N ASP A 50 1.32 30.85 -11.45
CA ASP A 50 0.95 29.44 -11.53
C ASP A 50 2.15 28.56 -11.84
N LEU A 51 2.39 27.56 -10.98
CA LEU A 51 3.45 26.57 -11.15
C LEU A 51 3.17 25.60 -12.29
N THR A 52 1.94 25.50 -12.79
CA THR A 52 1.63 24.65 -13.95
C THR A 52 2.26 25.17 -15.25
N GLU A 53 2.61 26.46 -15.28
CA GLU A 53 3.28 27.10 -16.41
C GLU A 53 4.80 26.81 -16.42
N MET A 54 5.34 26.20 -15.36
CA MET A 54 6.75 25.85 -15.24
C MET A 54 7.00 24.38 -15.62
N PRO A 55 7.51 24.08 -16.82
CA PRO A 55 7.63 22.70 -17.30
C PRO A 55 8.54 21.84 -16.41
N ALA A 56 9.58 22.45 -15.82
CA ALA A 56 10.50 21.77 -14.91
C ALA A 56 9.78 21.31 -13.62
N VAL A 57 8.90 22.13 -13.07
CA VAL A 57 8.14 21.81 -11.85
C VAL A 57 7.11 20.72 -12.14
N VAL A 58 6.38 20.83 -13.25
CA VAL A 58 5.41 19.81 -13.68
C VAL A 58 6.09 18.47 -13.96
N SER A 59 7.24 18.48 -14.63
CA SER A 59 8.03 17.27 -14.90
C SER A 59 8.58 16.64 -13.63
N ALA A 60 9.09 17.44 -12.69
CA ALA A 60 9.54 16.96 -11.38
C ALA A 60 8.39 16.31 -10.60
N LEU A 61 7.21 16.92 -10.59
CA LEU A 61 6.00 16.37 -9.95
C LEU A 61 5.58 15.05 -10.59
N ALA A 62 5.43 15.01 -11.91
CA ALA A 62 5.06 13.80 -12.63
C ALA A 62 6.04 12.65 -12.33
N ARG A 63 7.34 12.96 -12.30
CA ARG A 63 8.39 11.99 -12.01
C ARG A 63 8.39 11.54 -10.54
N ALA A 64 8.15 12.46 -9.62
CA ALA A 64 8.04 12.16 -8.18
C ALA A 64 6.90 11.18 -7.93
N ILE A 65 5.73 11.44 -8.52
CA ILE A 65 4.53 10.61 -8.38
C ILE A 65 4.76 9.23 -8.98
N ALA A 66 5.24 9.17 -10.23
CA ALA A 66 5.49 7.90 -10.93
C ALA A 66 6.56 7.06 -10.22
N GLY A 67 7.61 7.68 -9.70
CA GLY A 67 8.73 7.01 -9.05
C GLY A 67 8.57 6.81 -7.54
N ARG A 68 7.49 7.31 -6.93
CA ARG A 68 7.30 7.38 -5.46
C ARG A 68 8.49 8.01 -4.74
N MET A 69 9.00 9.12 -5.27
CA MET A 69 10.17 9.84 -4.73
C MET A 69 9.74 11.18 -4.14
N HIS A 70 10.38 11.61 -3.05
CA HIS A 70 10.20 12.96 -2.52
C HIS A 70 10.87 13.98 -3.45
N ILE A 71 10.39 15.23 -3.44
CA ILE A 71 11.10 16.34 -4.08
C ILE A 71 11.93 17.04 -2.99
N TRP A 72 13.15 17.46 -3.32
CA TRP A 72 14.02 18.23 -2.45
C TRP A 72 14.33 19.58 -3.09
N ALA A 73 13.99 20.65 -2.37
CA ALA A 73 14.29 22.04 -2.72
C ALA A 73 15.20 22.65 -1.63
N PRO A 74 16.54 22.59 -1.81
CA PRO A 74 17.50 23.04 -0.80
C PRO A 74 17.38 24.53 -0.49
N PHE A 75 17.02 25.35 -1.49
CA PHE A 75 16.90 26.80 -1.40
C PHE A 75 15.51 27.26 -1.85
N ALA A 76 14.45 26.67 -1.29
CA ALA A 76 13.08 26.91 -1.74
C ALA A 76 12.64 28.39 -1.74
N GLY A 77 13.14 29.23 -0.83
CA GLY A 77 12.87 30.67 -0.84
C GLY A 77 13.44 31.37 -2.08
N PRO A 78 14.77 31.33 -2.29
CA PRO A 78 15.40 31.87 -3.50
C PRO A 78 14.89 31.23 -4.80
N ASP A 79 14.76 29.90 -4.85
CA ASP A 79 14.42 29.17 -6.07
C ASP A 79 12.94 29.31 -6.45
N LEU A 80 12.01 29.05 -5.51
CA LEU A 80 10.57 29.02 -5.79
C LEU A 80 9.88 30.36 -5.49
N GLY A 81 10.62 31.29 -4.88
CA GLY A 81 10.18 32.64 -4.59
C GLY A 81 9.12 32.66 -3.49
N ARG A 82 7.87 32.83 -3.91
CA ARG A 82 6.75 33.12 -3.02
C ARG A 82 6.41 31.93 -2.17
N GLU A 83 5.94 32.19 -0.95
CA GLU A 83 5.67 31.10 -0.02
C GLU A 83 4.55 30.17 -0.51
N GLN A 84 3.65 30.70 -1.32
CA GLN A 84 2.53 29.97 -1.92
C GLN A 84 3.01 28.85 -2.86
N HIS A 85 4.15 28.98 -3.53
CA HIS A 85 4.61 28.04 -4.54
C HIS A 85 5.05 26.70 -3.95
N TRP A 86 6.07 26.71 -3.11
CA TRP A 86 6.50 25.51 -2.39
C TRP A 86 5.42 24.95 -1.44
N ARG A 87 4.47 25.78 -0.96
CA ARG A 87 3.26 25.28 -0.26
C ARG A 87 2.34 24.46 -1.17
N ARG A 88 1.99 24.97 -2.36
CA ARG A 88 1.16 24.24 -3.36
C ARG A 88 1.84 22.94 -3.78
N LEU A 89 3.14 22.99 -4.04
CA LEU A 89 3.96 21.82 -4.37
C LEU A 89 3.91 20.76 -3.26
N SER A 90 4.05 21.18 -2.00
CA SER A 90 3.95 20.30 -0.83
C SER A 90 2.58 19.61 -0.74
N LEU A 91 1.48 20.35 -0.99
CA LEU A 91 0.13 19.78 -0.96
C LEU A 91 -0.09 18.72 -2.04
N VAL A 92 0.34 18.99 -3.28
CA VAL A 92 0.24 18.00 -4.37
C VAL A 92 1.00 16.73 -3.98
N LEU A 93 2.23 16.85 -3.47
CA LEU A 93 3.02 15.69 -3.05
C LEU A 93 2.35 14.92 -1.90
N GLN A 94 1.80 15.62 -0.90
CA GLN A 94 1.13 15.00 0.24
C GLN A 94 -0.09 14.18 -0.17
N ARG A 95 -0.88 14.64 -1.16
CA ARG A 95 -1.99 13.84 -1.74
C ARG A 95 -1.53 12.51 -2.34
N HIS A 96 -0.28 12.42 -2.75
CA HIS A 96 0.33 11.18 -3.26
C HIS A 96 1.13 10.38 -2.21
N GLY A 97 1.05 10.77 -0.93
CA GLY A 97 1.84 10.17 0.16
C GLY A 97 3.32 10.52 0.09
N LEU A 98 3.68 11.59 -0.63
CA LEU A 98 5.02 12.11 -0.79
C LEU A 98 5.19 13.39 0.06
N ASN A 99 6.37 14.00 0.00
CA ASN A 99 6.70 15.17 0.80
C ASN A 99 7.68 16.05 0.02
N LEU A 100 7.54 17.36 0.19
CA LEU A 100 8.55 18.33 -0.24
C LEU A 100 9.58 18.48 0.87
N ARG A 101 10.81 18.03 0.64
CA ARG A 101 11.94 18.27 1.53
C ARG A 101 12.48 19.67 1.27
N VAL A 102 12.59 20.49 2.30
CA VAL A 102 13.04 21.87 2.22
C VAL A 102 14.33 22.07 3.00
N GLY A 103 15.10 23.06 2.59
CA GLY A 103 16.37 23.37 3.22
C GLY A 103 17.46 22.35 2.92
N ARG A 104 18.69 22.70 3.30
CA ARG A 104 19.89 21.86 3.10
C ARG A 104 19.85 20.54 3.88
N GLU A 105 19.02 20.48 4.91
CA GLU A 105 18.95 19.35 5.84
C GLU A 105 17.87 18.32 5.48
N LEU A 106 17.21 18.50 4.32
CA LEU A 106 16.10 17.66 3.85
C LEU A 106 14.94 17.58 4.86
N GLU A 107 14.64 18.69 5.51
CA GLU A 107 13.55 18.76 6.46
C GLU A 107 12.21 18.54 5.74
N PRO A 108 11.32 17.68 6.26
CA PRO A 108 10.01 17.52 5.65
C PRO A 108 9.23 18.83 5.75
N CYS A 109 8.63 19.26 4.64
CA CYS A 109 7.73 20.40 4.67
C CYS A 109 6.53 20.04 5.59
N PRO A 110 6.18 20.92 6.55
CA PRO A 110 5.13 20.65 7.52
C PRO A 110 3.80 20.26 6.85
N VAL A 111 3.20 19.19 7.37
CA VAL A 111 1.88 18.71 6.95
C VAL A 111 0.78 19.49 7.66
N ALA A 112 1.02 19.83 8.94
CA ALA A 112 0.11 20.60 9.77
C ALA A 112 0.86 21.81 10.34
N GLY A 113 0.43 23.01 9.93
CA GLY A 113 0.84 24.27 10.54
C GLY A 113 2.28 24.67 10.27
N ALA A 114 2.47 25.88 9.76
CA ALA A 114 3.70 26.61 10.04
C ALA A 114 3.58 28.13 9.87
N TYR A 115 2.61 28.66 9.10
CA TYR A 115 2.71 30.08 8.73
C TYR A 115 1.40 30.91 8.74
N SER A 116 0.20 30.31 8.78
CA SER A 116 -1.07 31.04 8.95
C SER A 116 -2.21 30.14 9.42
N GLU A 117 -3.11 30.64 10.29
CA GLU A 117 -4.32 29.94 10.72
C GLU A 117 -5.31 29.72 9.57
N VAL A 118 -5.40 30.68 8.64
CA VAL A 118 -6.24 30.59 7.44
C VAL A 118 -5.75 29.46 6.54
N ASP A 119 -4.43 29.33 6.38
CA ASP A 119 -3.85 28.25 5.60
C ASP A 119 -4.06 26.89 6.27
N LEU A 120 -3.99 26.82 7.59
CA LEU A 120 -4.28 25.59 8.32
C LEU A 120 -5.74 25.17 8.13
N ALA A 121 -6.68 26.11 8.22
CA ALA A 121 -8.10 25.85 7.99
C ALA A 121 -8.35 25.37 6.56
N LEU A 122 -7.79 26.05 5.56
CA LEU A 122 -7.93 25.66 4.15
C LEU A 122 -7.35 24.26 3.89
N ARG A 123 -6.19 23.92 4.48
CA ARG A 123 -5.59 22.59 4.31
C ARG A 123 -6.42 21.49 4.95
N ARG A 124 -6.99 21.74 6.13
CA ARG A 124 -7.91 20.80 6.78
C ARG A 124 -9.14 20.56 5.93
N GLU A 125 -9.69 21.62 5.33
CA GLU A 125 -10.85 21.51 4.44
C GLU A 125 -10.52 20.69 3.19
N VAL A 126 -9.42 21.01 2.49
CA VAL A 126 -8.98 20.23 1.32
C VAL A 126 -8.74 18.77 1.68
N GLN A 127 -8.10 18.49 2.80
CA GLN A 127 -7.88 17.12 3.27
C GLN A 127 -9.20 16.39 3.56
N ALA A 128 -10.16 17.07 4.22
CA ALA A 128 -11.46 16.48 4.50
C ALA A 128 -12.24 16.16 3.21
N VAL A 129 -12.15 17.04 2.20
CA VAL A 129 -12.73 16.80 0.87
C VAL A 129 -12.07 15.61 0.17
N ASP A 130 -10.74 15.49 0.24
CA ASP A 130 -10.00 14.37 -0.35
C ASP A 130 -10.33 13.03 0.32
N GLU A 131 -10.46 13.03 1.65
CA GLU A 131 -10.86 11.86 2.43
C GLU A 131 -12.29 11.44 2.09
N LEU A 132 -13.19 12.42 1.90
CA LEU A 132 -14.56 12.18 1.47
C LEU A 132 -14.64 11.60 0.05
N ASP A 133 -13.90 12.18 -0.91
CA ASP A 133 -13.83 11.69 -2.29
C ASP A 133 -13.26 10.25 -2.34
N SER A 134 -12.18 10.01 -1.61
CA SER A 134 -11.57 8.68 -1.49
C SER A 134 -12.56 7.66 -0.88
N ALA A 135 -13.32 8.05 0.14
CA ALA A 135 -14.33 7.19 0.74
C ALA A 135 -15.51 6.91 -0.23
N ALA A 136 -15.95 7.92 -0.98
CA ALA A 136 -16.99 7.77 -1.98
C ALA A 136 -16.55 6.83 -3.12
N LEU A 137 -15.33 7.00 -3.64
CA LEU A 137 -14.74 6.12 -4.65
C LEU A 137 -14.59 4.68 -4.13
N ALA A 138 -14.17 4.52 -2.86
CA ALA A 138 -14.06 3.20 -2.25
C ALA A 138 -15.42 2.50 -2.10
N ALA A 139 -16.47 3.24 -1.70
CA ALA A 139 -17.83 2.71 -1.60
C ALA A 139 -18.38 2.29 -2.97
N ALA A 140 -18.29 3.17 -3.97
CA ALA A 140 -18.72 2.87 -5.34
C ALA A 140 -17.95 1.68 -5.95
N GLY A 141 -16.63 1.62 -5.71
CA GLY A 141 -15.78 0.51 -6.15
C GLY A 141 -16.14 -0.81 -5.48
N ALA A 142 -16.46 -0.81 -4.18
CA ALA A 142 -16.90 -2.00 -3.46
C ALA A 142 -18.24 -2.54 -3.98
N GLU A 143 -19.19 -1.66 -4.31
CA GLU A 143 -20.47 -2.04 -4.91
C GLU A 143 -20.30 -2.63 -6.32
N SER A 144 -19.49 -1.97 -7.17
CA SER A 144 -19.21 -2.46 -8.53
C SER A 144 -18.53 -3.83 -8.50
N LEU A 145 -17.49 -3.98 -7.67
CA LEU A 145 -16.76 -5.25 -7.56
C LEU A 145 -17.65 -6.37 -7.03
N SER A 146 -18.52 -6.07 -6.05
CA SER A 146 -19.47 -7.07 -5.52
C SER A 146 -20.44 -7.54 -6.60
N ARG A 147 -20.98 -6.61 -7.40
CA ARG A 147 -21.87 -6.94 -8.53
C ARG A 147 -21.16 -7.78 -9.59
N ASP A 148 -19.93 -7.44 -9.94
CA ASP A 148 -19.14 -8.18 -10.93
C ASP A 148 -18.84 -9.61 -10.44
N ILE A 149 -18.57 -9.76 -9.13
CA ILE A 149 -18.42 -11.08 -8.50
C ILE A 149 -19.72 -11.87 -8.58
N GLU A 150 -20.87 -11.28 -8.24
CA GLU A 150 -22.17 -11.95 -8.32
C GLU A 150 -22.51 -12.39 -9.75
N LEU A 151 -22.27 -11.52 -10.75
CA LEU A 151 -22.47 -11.85 -12.16
C LEU A 151 -21.54 -12.97 -12.62
N ALA A 152 -20.26 -12.94 -12.24
CA ALA A 152 -19.31 -13.99 -12.56
C ALA A 152 -19.69 -15.33 -11.92
N LEU A 153 -20.17 -15.33 -10.66
CA LEU A 153 -20.66 -16.51 -9.97
C LEU A 153 -21.93 -17.07 -10.62
N ALA A 154 -22.88 -16.20 -11.01
CA ALA A 154 -24.10 -16.61 -11.69
C ALA A 154 -23.82 -17.21 -13.08
N ALA A 155 -22.91 -16.61 -13.84
CA ALA A 155 -22.48 -17.13 -15.14
C ALA A 155 -21.76 -18.48 -15.01
N ALA A 156 -20.90 -18.64 -14.00
CA ALA A 156 -20.23 -19.91 -13.72
C ALA A 156 -21.22 -21.01 -13.30
N ALA A 157 -22.25 -20.66 -12.52
CA ALA A 157 -23.31 -21.59 -12.13
C ALA A 157 -24.20 -22.00 -13.33
N GLY A 158 -24.48 -21.08 -14.26
CA GLY A 158 -25.26 -21.34 -15.48
C GLY A 158 -24.50 -22.11 -16.57
N ALA A 159 -23.17 -22.05 -16.57
CA ALA A 159 -22.31 -22.75 -17.52
C ALA A 159 -21.93 -24.19 -17.09
N ALA A 160 -22.30 -24.63 -15.89
CA ALA A 160 -22.02 -25.97 -15.41
C ALA A 160 -22.90 -27.00 -16.16
N PRO A 161 -22.33 -27.90 -16.99
CA PRO A 161 -23.12 -28.96 -17.59
C PRO A 161 -23.50 -29.95 -16.49
N VAL A 162 -24.80 -30.15 -16.28
CA VAL A 162 -25.34 -31.25 -15.47
C VAL A 162 -25.11 -32.55 -16.26
N GLY A 163 -23.88 -33.05 -16.24
CA GLY A 163 -23.51 -34.37 -16.74
C GLY A 163 -23.56 -35.40 -15.61
N PRO A 164 -24.05 -36.62 -15.86
CA PRO A 164 -24.15 -37.65 -14.83
C PRO A 164 -22.76 -38.05 -14.33
N ALA A 165 -22.65 -38.18 -13.01
CA ALA A 165 -21.42 -38.47 -12.30
C ALA A 165 -20.78 -39.80 -12.73
N GLU A 166 -19.75 -39.73 -13.58
CA GLU A 166 -18.84 -40.84 -13.81
C GLU A 166 -17.55 -40.62 -13.02
N ARG A 167 -17.34 -41.46 -12.00
CA ARG A 167 -16.10 -41.49 -11.20
C ARG A 167 -14.93 -41.83 -12.12
N ARG A 168 -14.01 -40.88 -12.30
CA ARG A 168 -12.65 -41.19 -12.78
C ARG A 168 -11.63 -40.54 -11.86
N THR A 169 -10.83 -41.39 -11.23
CA THR A 169 -9.58 -41.05 -10.56
C THR A 169 -8.58 -40.47 -11.56
N PRO A 170 -7.89 -39.35 -11.27
CA PRO A 170 -6.74 -38.92 -12.04
C PRO A 170 -5.43 -39.18 -11.30
N THR A 171 -4.59 -40.00 -11.92
CA THR A 171 -3.15 -40.05 -11.67
C THR A 171 -2.51 -38.89 -12.44
N GLY A 172 -1.80 -38.02 -11.73
CA GLY A 172 -0.62 -37.33 -12.26
C GLY A 172 -0.79 -36.06 -13.09
N ALA A 173 -0.28 -34.97 -12.50
CA ALA A 173 0.37 -33.80 -13.11
C ALA A 173 -0.50 -32.72 -13.79
N GLY A 174 -0.56 -31.57 -13.10
CA GLY A 174 -0.77 -30.26 -13.73
C GLY A 174 -2.11 -29.59 -13.45
N VAL A 175 -2.52 -29.45 -12.19
CA VAL A 175 -3.72 -28.67 -11.84
C VAL A 175 -3.30 -27.27 -11.39
N ARG A 176 -3.48 -26.31 -12.31
CA ARG A 176 -3.74 -24.91 -11.96
C ARG A 176 -4.90 -24.91 -10.97
N THR A 177 -4.70 -24.40 -9.77
CA THR A 177 -5.76 -24.23 -8.78
C THR A 177 -6.74 -23.16 -9.28
N GLU A 178 -7.73 -23.61 -10.06
CA GLU A 178 -9.03 -22.96 -10.17
C GLU A 178 -9.54 -22.63 -8.77
N GLY A 179 -10.18 -21.47 -8.61
CA GLY A 179 -10.60 -20.92 -7.33
C GLY A 179 -11.54 -21.86 -6.57
N VAL A 180 -10.97 -22.75 -5.77
CA VAL A 180 -11.70 -23.53 -4.78
C VAL A 180 -12.03 -22.56 -3.65
N MET A 181 -13.31 -22.16 -3.59
CA MET A 181 -13.87 -21.37 -2.49
C MET A 181 -13.36 -21.87 -1.13
N PRO A 182 -12.99 -20.97 -0.20
CA PRO A 182 -12.54 -21.37 1.12
C PRO A 182 -13.61 -22.26 1.77
N PRO A 183 -13.24 -23.43 2.30
CA PRO A 183 -14.17 -24.20 3.12
C PRO A 183 -14.63 -23.34 4.30
N PRO A 184 -15.88 -23.48 4.77
CA PRO A 184 -16.36 -22.69 5.88
C PRO A 184 -15.56 -23.01 7.15
N LEU A 185 -15.24 -21.96 7.92
CA LEU A 185 -14.67 -22.12 9.25
C LEU A 185 -15.82 -22.41 10.23
N PRO A 186 -15.77 -23.51 11.01
CA PRO A 186 -16.85 -23.84 11.94
C PRO A 186 -16.98 -22.81 13.06
N ALA A 187 -18.17 -22.67 13.63
CA ALA A 187 -18.39 -21.80 14.79
C ALA A 187 -17.46 -22.17 15.97
N PRO A 188 -16.77 -21.21 16.61
CA PRO A 188 -15.88 -21.49 17.75
C PRO A 188 -16.58 -22.15 18.95
N THR A 189 -17.89 -21.96 19.07
CA THR A 189 -18.74 -22.46 20.17
C THR A 189 -19.26 -23.88 19.95
N ALA A 190 -19.13 -24.44 18.74
CA ALA A 190 -19.64 -25.78 18.45
C ALA A 190 -18.85 -26.89 19.20
N PRO A 191 -19.45 -28.07 19.43
CA PRO A 191 -18.76 -29.20 20.05
C PRO A 191 -17.52 -29.64 19.24
N TRP A 192 -16.45 -30.05 19.94
CA TRP A 192 -15.18 -30.42 19.29
C TRP A 192 -15.33 -31.53 18.25
N ALA A 193 -16.18 -32.53 18.50
CA ALA A 193 -16.43 -33.63 17.58
C ALA A 193 -16.95 -33.16 16.20
N GLN A 194 -17.70 -32.06 16.17
CA GLN A 194 -18.21 -31.45 14.93
C GLN A 194 -17.19 -30.46 14.32
N ARG A 195 -16.49 -29.70 15.17
CA ARG A 195 -15.49 -28.71 14.73
C ARG A 195 -14.23 -29.33 14.15
N GLN A 196 -13.73 -30.43 14.72
CA GLN A 196 -12.44 -31.02 14.36
C GLN A 196 -12.32 -31.37 12.86
N PRO A 197 -13.26 -32.09 12.22
CA PRO A 197 -13.15 -32.42 10.81
C PRO A 197 -13.17 -31.17 9.92
N GLU A 198 -14.01 -30.18 10.24
CA GLU A 198 -14.12 -28.94 9.47
C GLU A 198 -12.89 -28.04 9.65
N LEU A 199 -12.38 -27.91 10.88
CA LEU A 199 -11.12 -27.24 11.16
C LEU A 199 -9.96 -27.89 10.42
N LYS A 200 -9.90 -29.23 10.39
CA LYS A 200 -8.85 -29.94 9.66
C LYS A 200 -8.91 -29.65 8.16
N ARG A 201 -10.10 -29.62 7.57
CA ARG A 201 -10.31 -29.24 6.16
C ARG A 201 -9.90 -27.79 5.89
N TYR A 202 -10.27 -26.86 6.76
CA TYR A 202 -9.91 -25.45 6.64
C TYR A 202 -8.40 -25.21 6.74
N VAL A 203 -7.76 -25.82 7.75
CA VAL A 203 -6.31 -25.74 7.94
C VAL A 203 -5.56 -26.37 6.78
N ARG A 204 -6.06 -27.48 6.23
CA ARG A 204 -5.47 -28.11 5.05
C ARG A 204 -5.57 -27.20 3.82
N TRP A 205 -6.70 -26.54 3.62
CA TRP A 205 -6.86 -25.56 2.54
C TRP A 205 -5.88 -24.38 2.70
N LEU A 206 -5.69 -23.85 3.91
CA LEU A 206 -4.71 -22.79 4.15
C LEU A 206 -3.28 -23.22 3.82
N VAL A 207 -2.86 -24.40 4.30
CA VAL A 207 -1.48 -24.87 4.16
C VAL A 207 -1.20 -25.39 2.75
N ASP A 208 -2.00 -26.35 2.28
CA ASP A 208 -1.76 -27.04 1.01
C ASP A 208 -2.35 -26.28 -0.18
N GLY A 209 -3.49 -25.60 0.02
CA GLY A 209 -4.18 -24.86 -1.04
C GLY A 209 -3.68 -23.43 -1.24
N CYS A 210 -3.30 -22.73 -0.16
CA CYS A 210 -2.85 -21.35 -0.22
C CYS A 210 -1.35 -21.15 0.11
N GLY A 211 -0.61 -22.21 0.48
CA GLY A 211 0.81 -22.11 0.83
C GLY A 211 1.08 -21.38 2.15
N VAL A 212 0.09 -21.26 3.04
CA VAL A 212 0.24 -20.54 4.31
C VAL A 212 1.05 -21.37 5.31
N THR A 213 2.06 -20.75 5.92
CA THR A 213 2.91 -21.43 6.92
C THR A 213 2.11 -21.81 8.18
N HIS A 214 2.50 -22.90 8.86
CA HIS A 214 1.86 -23.32 10.11
C HIS A 214 1.80 -22.23 11.20
N VAL A 215 2.79 -21.32 11.23
CA VAL A 215 2.82 -20.16 12.14
C VAL A 215 1.71 -19.17 11.81
N ALA A 216 1.56 -18.81 10.53
CA ALA A 216 0.51 -17.92 10.07
C ALA A 216 -0.88 -18.55 10.24
N THR A 217 -1.03 -19.85 9.94
CA THR A 217 -2.27 -20.58 10.17
C THR A 217 -2.69 -20.57 11.64
N ALA A 218 -1.75 -20.74 12.58
CA ALA A 218 -2.05 -20.65 14.01
C ALA A 218 -2.56 -19.25 14.42
N ARG A 219 -2.01 -18.18 13.82
CA ARG A 219 -2.47 -16.80 14.06
C ARG A 219 -3.91 -16.61 13.57
N VAL A 220 -4.22 -17.07 12.35
CA VAL A 220 -5.57 -17.00 11.75
C VAL A 220 -6.61 -17.71 12.64
N LEU A 221 -6.29 -18.91 13.12
CA LEU A 221 -7.20 -19.64 14.01
C LEU A 221 -7.42 -18.91 15.34
N ASN A 222 -6.35 -18.35 15.93
CA ASN A 222 -6.45 -17.62 17.19
C ASN A 222 -7.26 -16.34 17.07
N SER A 223 -7.10 -15.58 15.98
CA SER A 223 -7.87 -14.36 15.71
C SER A 223 -9.34 -14.65 15.40
N ALA A 224 -9.63 -15.78 14.75
CA ALA A 224 -10.99 -16.26 14.52
C ALA A 224 -11.65 -16.88 15.76
N GLY A 225 -11.06 -16.71 16.96
CA GLY A 225 -11.59 -17.23 18.22
C GLY A 225 -11.50 -18.75 18.39
N GLN A 226 -10.89 -19.47 17.45
CA GLN A 226 -10.76 -20.92 17.52
C GLN A 226 -9.81 -21.31 18.66
N ARG A 227 -10.15 -22.41 19.34
CA ARG A 227 -9.30 -23.04 20.35
C ARG A 227 -9.19 -24.54 20.07
N THR A 228 -8.09 -25.13 20.54
CA THR A 228 -7.87 -26.59 20.50
C THR A 228 -8.89 -27.33 21.39
N GLN A 229 -8.96 -28.66 21.30
CA GLN A 229 -9.84 -29.49 22.13
C GLN A 229 -9.74 -29.16 23.64
N LYS A 230 -8.52 -28.86 24.11
CA LYS A 230 -8.23 -28.51 25.52
C LYS A 230 -8.41 -27.02 25.83
N GLY A 231 -9.06 -26.26 24.95
CA GLY A 231 -9.27 -24.81 25.11
C GLY A 231 -8.02 -23.93 24.93
N ARG A 232 -6.87 -24.52 24.56
CA ARG A 232 -5.59 -23.79 24.43
C ARG A 232 -5.48 -23.04 23.10
N PRO A 233 -4.69 -21.94 23.04
CA PRO A 233 -4.38 -21.25 21.79
C PRO A 233 -3.61 -22.14 20.82
N TRP A 234 -3.78 -21.88 19.53
CA TRP A 234 -3.09 -22.59 18.45
C TRP A 234 -1.61 -22.22 18.39
N ARG A 235 -0.77 -23.23 18.21
CA ARG A 235 0.66 -23.14 17.96
C ARG A 235 1.01 -23.91 16.66
N PRO A 236 2.16 -23.66 16.03
CA PRO A 236 2.56 -24.39 14.82
C PRO A 236 2.56 -25.92 15.00
N THR A 237 2.95 -26.37 16.20
CA THR A 237 2.95 -27.79 16.57
C THR A 237 1.55 -28.39 16.65
N THR A 238 0.57 -27.64 17.17
CA THR A 238 -0.82 -28.11 17.26
C THR A 238 -1.54 -28.05 15.92
N VAL A 239 -1.15 -27.14 15.02
CA VAL A 239 -1.59 -27.11 13.62
C VAL A 239 -1.08 -28.35 12.87
N SER A 240 0.21 -28.67 13.02
CA SER A 240 0.79 -29.89 12.44
C SER A 240 0.11 -31.16 12.98
N ALA A 241 -0.14 -31.23 14.29
CA ALA A 241 -0.84 -32.36 14.92
C ALA A 241 -2.27 -32.55 14.37
N LEU A 242 -3.00 -31.45 14.12
CA LEU A 242 -4.34 -31.50 13.53
C LEU A 242 -4.33 -32.10 12.11
N LEU A 243 -3.35 -31.73 11.29
CA LEU A 243 -3.21 -32.20 9.91
C LEU A 243 -2.78 -33.67 9.85
N ASN A 244 -1.76 -34.02 10.63
CA ASN A 244 -1.10 -35.32 10.60
C ASN A 244 -1.78 -36.38 11.47
N GLY A 245 -2.84 -36.01 12.22
CA GLY A 245 -3.66 -36.96 12.96
C GLY A 245 -3.02 -37.55 14.20
N THR A 246 -2.00 -36.90 14.76
CA THR A 246 -1.28 -37.39 15.95
C THR A 246 -1.59 -36.56 17.19
N GLY A 247 -2.46 -37.12 18.04
CA GLY A 247 -2.81 -36.65 19.39
C GLY A 247 -4.27 -36.95 19.74
N GLY A 248 -4.71 -38.21 19.80
CA GLY A 248 -4.72 -39.01 21.04
C GLY A 248 -5.81 -38.51 21.99
N SER A 249 -7.03 -39.06 21.99
CA SER A 249 -7.36 -40.30 22.72
C SER A 249 -6.52 -40.45 23.99
N ARG A 250 -6.89 -39.67 25.01
CA ARG A 250 -7.23 -40.11 26.38
C ARG A 250 -7.76 -38.90 27.14
#